data_AF-A0A661K6I5-F1
#
_entry.id   AF-A0A661K6I5-F1
#
_cell.length_a   1.000
_cell.length_b   1.000
_cell.length_c   1.000
_cell.angle_alpha   90.00
_cell.angle_beta   90.00
_cell.angle_gamma   90.00
#
_symmetry.space_group_name_H-M   'P 1'
#
loop_
_entity.id
_entity.type
_entity.pdbx_description
1 polymer ?
#
loop_
_entity_poly.entity_id
_entity_poly.type
_entity_poly.pdbx_seq_one_letter_code
_entity_poly.pdbx_strand_id
1 'polypeptide(L)'
;MSEALPVISVRENTFPAAVKVREVKAPILSDDEEKVNVAIDAFEQAVPTEQFIRELLRRRPGILTPRMFEHRLVEWARRDPKHIVLPEGEDERILRAAGLAPRKGIARLTLLGDPETIAKKGRPLGLDLSRVEVVDPARFPKFERYAERYYQLRRHKGITYEMALDLMAHRNCLGAMMVLEGDADGMVSGAVHTTADTLRPAFEIIKTRPGYGIVSSVFFMCLKDRVLVYGDCAVNPDPMLSS
;
A
#
# COMPACT_ATOMS: atom_id res chain seq x y z
N MET A 1 19.07 13.54 -55.67
CA MET A 1 20.00 14.43 -54.94
C MET A 1 21.11 13.54 -54.41
N SER A 2 22.36 13.82 -54.73
CA SER A 2 23.51 12.98 -54.35
C SER A 2 23.66 13.00 -52.83
N GLU A 3 23.39 11.88 -52.16
CA GLU A 3 23.73 11.69 -50.75
C GLU A 3 25.24 11.83 -50.58
N ALA A 4 25.66 12.84 -49.83
CA ALA A 4 27.06 13.02 -49.48
C ALA A 4 27.44 11.95 -48.48
N LEU A 5 28.27 10.97 -48.90
CA LEU A 5 28.84 10.00 -47.97
C LEU A 5 29.68 10.77 -46.92
N PRO A 6 29.41 10.61 -45.62
CA PRO A 6 30.21 11.25 -44.59
C PRO A 6 31.63 10.68 -44.63
N VAL A 7 32.59 11.52 -45.05
CA VAL A 7 34.02 11.18 -45.06
C VAL A 7 34.64 11.67 -43.76
N ILE A 8 35.15 10.74 -42.96
CA ILE A 8 35.87 11.03 -41.71
C ILE A 8 37.35 10.80 -41.95
N SER A 9 38.19 11.80 -41.66
CA SER A 9 39.65 11.70 -41.74
C SER A 9 40.24 11.30 -40.39
N VAL A 10 41.21 10.39 -40.42
CA VAL A 10 41.92 9.87 -39.25
C VAL A 10 43.43 9.94 -39.50
N ARG A 11 44.23 10.01 -38.41
CA ARG A 11 45.70 10.12 -38.51
C ARG A 11 46.38 8.75 -38.60
N GLU A 12 45.63 7.68 -38.36
CA GLU A 12 46.10 6.30 -38.34
C GLU A 12 46.18 5.67 -39.73
N ASN A 13 47.08 4.69 -39.87
CA ASN A 13 47.16 3.85 -41.06
C ASN A 13 45.91 2.95 -41.20
N THR A 14 45.69 2.41 -42.41
CA THR A 14 44.49 1.68 -42.81
C THR A 14 44.09 0.54 -41.86
N PHE A 15 45.05 -0.29 -41.43
CA PHE A 15 44.76 -1.46 -40.60
C PHE A 15 44.32 -1.09 -39.16
N PRO A 16 45.04 -0.24 -38.41
CA PRO A 16 44.56 0.26 -37.12
C PRO A 16 43.23 1.00 -37.20
N ALA A 17 43.01 1.80 -38.25
CA ALA A 17 41.74 2.51 -38.45
C ALA A 17 40.57 1.54 -38.64
N ALA A 18 40.74 0.49 -39.46
CA ALA A 18 39.73 -0.53 -39.70
C ALA A 18 39.35 -1.30 -38.42
N VAL A 19 40.33 -1.61 -37.56
CA VAL A 19 40.07 -2.29 -36.27
C VAL A 19 39.25 -1.39 -35.35
N LYS A 20 39.60 -0.10 -35.23
CA LYS A 20 38.84 0.85 -34.40
C LYS A 20 37.40 1.05 -34.89
N VAL A 21 37.20 1.18 -36.21
CA VAL A 21 35.86 1.30 -36.80
C VAL A 21 35.01 0.06 -36.50
N ARG A 22 35.59 -1.13 -36.54
CA ARG A 22 34.90 -2.38 -36.22
C ARG A 22 34.46 -2.48 -34.75
N GLU A 23 35.16 -1.78 -33.85
CA GLU A 23 34.82 -1.73 -32.42
C GLU A 23 33.78 -0.65 -32.08
N VAL A 24 33.43 0.23 -33.03
CA VAL A 24 32.37 1.23 -32.85
C VAL A 24 31.03 0.51 -32.74
N LYS A 25 30.49 0.44 -31.51
CA LYS A 25 29.11 0.05 -31.26
C LYS A 25 28.25 1.29 -31.46
N ALA A 26 27.39 1.29 -32.47
CA ALA A 26 26.40 2.34 -32.65
C ALA A 26 25.22 2.09 -31.69
N PRO A 27 25.05 2.86 -30.61
CA PRO A 27 23.83 2.75 -29.80
C PRO A 27 22.64 3.27 -30.61
N ILE A 28 21.47 2.65 -30.41
CA ILE A 28 20.20 3.23 -30.83
C ILE A 28 19.84 4.25 -29.75
N LEU A 29 19.98 5.53 -30.06
CA LEU A 29 19.56 6.62 -29.19
C LEU A 29 18.07 6.89 -29.45
N SER A 30 17.36 7.38 -28.44
CA SER A 30 15.89 7.59 -28.51
C SER A 30 15.46 8.71 -29.46
N ASP A 31 16.40 9.51 -29.95
CA ASP A 31 16.23 10.65 -30.87
C ASP A 31 16.61 10.33 -32.33
N ASP A 32 17.11 9.13 -32.62
CA ASP A 32 17.50 8.68 -33.97
C ASP A 32 16.35 7.90 -34.63
N GLU A 33 15.36 8.62 -35.15
CA GLU A 33 14.14 8.05 -35.75
C GLU A 33 14.45 7.06 -36.88
N GLU A 34 15.50 7.28 -37.66
CA GLU A 34 15.87 6.44 -38.79
C GLU A 34 16.37 5.07 -38.33
N LYS A 35 17.29 5.02 -37.36
CA LYS A 35 17.74 3.74 -36.78
C LYS A 35 16.66 3.03 -36.00
N VAL A 36 15.79 3.77 -35.32
CA VAL A 36 14.63 3.21 -34.61
C VAL A 36 13.70 2.51 -35.60
N ASN A 37 13.38 3.15 -36.73
CA ASN A 37 12.51 2.57 -37.75
C ASN A 37 13.13 1.32 -38.40
N VAL A 38 14.43 1.35 -38.75
CA VAL A 38 15.13 0.17 -39.29
C VAL A 38 15.14 -0.99 -38.28
N ALA A 39 15.30 -0.70 -36.99
CA ALA A 39 15.24 -1.72 -35.95
C ALA A 39 13.84 -2.31 -35.77
N ILE A 40 12.78 -1.48 -35.87
CA ILE A 40 11.39 -1.92 -35.85
C ILE A 40 11.11 -2.82 -37.06
N ASP A 41 11.45 -2.38 -38.27
CA ASP A 41 11.24 -3.14 -39.50
C ASP A 41 11.97 -4.51 -39.46
N ALA A 42 13.22 -4.51 -39.00
CA ALA A 42 14.00 -5.73 -38.84
C ALA A 42 13.38 -6.68 -37.79
N PHE A 43 12.83 -6.12 -36.70
CA PHE A 43 12.14 -6.90 -35.69
C PHE A 43 10.85 -7.51 -36.22
N GLU A 44 10.03 -6.75 -36.93
CA GLU A 44 8.76 -7.23 -37.53
C GLU A 44 9.00 -8.33 -38.57
N GLN A 45 10.08 -8.23 -39.35
CA GLN A 45 10.42 -9.25 -40.35
C GLN A 45 11.02 -10.52 -39.75
N ALA A 46 11.82 -10.39 -38.68
CA ALA A 46 12.58 -11.51 -38.12
C ALA A 46 11.92 -12.18 -36.92
N VAL A 47 11.00 -11.51 -36.22
CA VAL A 47 10.38 -12.00 -34.99
C VAL A 47 8.89 -12.24 -35.22
N PRO A 48 8.41 -13.49 -35.08
CA PRO A 48 6.98 -13.79 -35.10
C PRO A 48 6.30 -13.14 -33.89
N THR A 49 5.84 -11.90 -34.05
CA THR A 49 5.49 -11.00 -32.95
C THR A 49 4.40 -11.58 -32.06
N GLU A 50 3.39 -12.22 -32.63
CA GLU A 50 2.32 -12.86 -31.86
C GLU A 50 2.80 -14.05 -31.02
N GLN A 51 3.73 -14.85 -31.53
CA GLN A 51 4.30 -15.98 -30.81
C GLN A 51 5.25 -15.48 -29.72
N PHE A 52 6.04 -14.45 -30.02
CA PHE A 52 6.92 -13.79 -29.07
C PHE A 52 6.14 -13.16 -27.90
N ILE A 53 5.06 -12.43 -28.18
CA ILE A 53 4.18 -11.85 -27.15
C ILE A 53 3.54 -12.97 -26.32
N ARG A 54 3.02 -14.03 -26.96
CA ARG A 54 2.44 -15.18 -26.24
C ARG A 54 3.45 -15.82 -25.30
N GLU A 55 4.70 -16.00 -25.74
CA GLU A 55 5.77 -16.60 -24.93
C GLU A 55 6.26 -15.66 -23.81
N LEU A 56 6.35 -14.36 -24.08
CA LEU A 56 6.66 -13.33 -23.10
C LEU A 56 5.60 -13.28 -21.97
N LEU A 57 4.33 -13.41 -22.32
CA LEU A 57 3.22 -13.47 -21.37
C LEU A 57 3.14 -14.82 -20.63
N ARG A 58 3.62 -15.90 -21.26
CA ARG A 58 3.72 -17.24 -20.65
C ARG A 58 4.75 -17.27 -19.53
N ARG A 59 5.84 -16.51 -19.69
CA ARG A 59 6.80 -16.25 -18.62
C ARG A 59 6.18 -15.30 -17.60
N ARG A 60 5.65 -15.83 -16.49
CA ARG A 60 5.58 -15.03 -15.26
C ARG A 60 7.01 -14.59 -14.96
N PRO A 61 7.33 -13.29 -14.89
CA PRO A 61 8.65 -12.89 -14.48
C PRO A 61 8.89 -13.52 -13.09
N GLY A 62 9.85 -14.44 -13.00
CA GLY A 62 10.24 -15.06 -11.74
C GLY A 62 10.81 -14.06 -10.74
N ILE A 63 10.99 -12.81 -11.18
CA ILE A 63 11.49 -11.69 -10.41
C ILE A 63 10.29 -10.77 -10.07
N LEU A 64 9.92 -10.75 -8.80
CA LEU A 64 9.03 -9.75 -8.22
C LEU A 64 9.86 -8.92 -7.24
N THR A 65 10.41 -7.81 -7.71
CA THR A 65 11.15 -6.90 -6.84
C THR A 65 10.21 -6.24 -5.83
N PRO A 66 10.72 -5.80 -4.66
CA PRO A 66 9.92 -5.11 -3.65
C PRO A 66 9.21 -3.87 -4.20
N ARG A 67 9.91 -3.08 -5.03
CA ARG A 67 9.33 -1.90 -5.69
C ARG A 67 8.16 -2.24 -6.61
N MET A 68 8.25 -3.34 -7.37
CA MET A 68 7.15 -3.80 -8.21
C MET A 68 5.96 -4.27 -7.37
N PHE A 69 6.23 -4.94 -6.25
CA PHE A 69 5.19 -5.39 -5.32
C PHE A 69 4.46 -4.21 -4.67
N GLU A 70 5.20 -3.24 -4.12
CA GLU A 70 4.64 -2.01 -3.54
C GLU A 70 3.80 -1.24 -4.56
N HIS A 71 4.32 -1.07 -5.79
CA HIS A 71 3.59 -0.42 -6.87
C HIS A 71 2.28 -1.13 -7.19
N ARG A 72 2.28 -2.47 -7.27
CA ARG A 72 1.05 -3.26 -7.48
C ARG A 72 0.05 -3.10 -6.35
N LEU A 73 0.50 -3.09 -5.09
CA LEU A 73 -0.38 -2.86 -3.94
C LEU A 73 -1.05 -1.49 -4.01
N VAL A 74 -0.30 -0.45 -4.37
CA VAL A 74 -0.85 0.92 -4.54
C VAL A 74 -1.87 0.95 -5.69
N GLU A 75 -1.57 0.32 -6.82
CA GLU A 75 -2.49 0.26 -7.95
C GLU A 75 -3.77 -0.52 -7.63
N TRP A 76 -3.68 -1.60 -6.85
CA TRP A 76 -4.88 -2.30 -6.38
C TRP A 76 -5.71 -1.46 -5.41
N ALA A 77 -5.07 -0.79 -4.45
CA ALA A 77 -5.77 0.09 -3.52
C ALA A 77 -6.49 1.23 -4.24
N ARG A 78 -5.90 1.79 -5.31
CA ARG A 78 -6.50 2.85 -6.13
C ARG A 78 -7.75 2.42 -6.89
N ARG A 79 -7.86 1.16 -7.28
CA ARG A 79 -9.03 0.64 -8.02
C ARG A 79 -10.28 0.60 -7.16
N ASP A 80 -10.13 0.42 -5.86
CA ASP A 80 -11.22 0.35 -4.89
C ASP A 80 -10.77 0.97 -3.56
N PRO A 81 -10.70 2.31 -3.48
CA PRO A 81 -10.17 3.00 -2.30
C PRO A 81 -11.06 2.79 -1.08
N LYS A 82 -10.57 1.95 -0.16
CA LYS A 82 -11.25 1.63 1.10
C LYS A 82 -11.22 2.78 2.09
N HIS A 83 -12.22 2.82 2.96
CA HIS A 83 -12.33 3.75 4.07
C HIS A 83 -11.61 3.18 5.30
N ILE A 84 -10.52 3.81 5.71
CA ILE A 84 -9.73 3.39 6.86
C ILE A 84 -9.84 4.41 7.98
N VAL A 85 -10.23 3.94 9.17
CA VAL A 85 -10.20 4.75 10.40
C VAL A 85 -8.83 4.64 11.08
N LEU A 86 -8.34 5.78 11.55
CA LEU A 86 -7.02 5.96 12.16
C LEU A 86 -7.21 6.51 13.60
N PRO A 87 -7.22 5.63 14.62
CA PRO A 87 -7.48 6.02 16.01
C PRO A 87 -6.44 6.96 16.62
N GLU A 88 -5.23 6.96 16.07
CA GLU A 88 -4.08 7.73 16.58
C GLU A 88 -3.89 9.01 15.78
N GLY A 89 -4.99 9.74 15.55
CA GLY A 89 -5.03 10.89 14.64
C GLY A 89 -4.12 12.05 15.02
N GLU A 90 -3.57 12.06 16.23
CA GLU A 90 -2.66 13.09 16.72
C GLU A 90 -1.16 12.72 16.61
N ASP A 91 -0.84 11.52 16.13
CA ASP A 91 0.55 11.12 15.88
C ASP A 91 1.06 11.70 14.56
N GLU A 92 2.28 12.25 14.56
CA GLU A 92 2.85 12.90 13.38
C GLU A 92 2.95 11.96 12.16
N ARG A 93 3.29 10.67 12.36
CA ARG A 93 3.41 9.70 11.26
C ARG A 93 2.05 9.44 10.64
N ILE A 94 1.01 9.35 11.47
CA ILE A 94 -0.38 9.18 11.04
C ILE A 94 -0.85 10.42 10.26
N LEU A 95 -0.57 11.63 10.77
CA LEU A 95 -0.90 12.88 10.07
C LEU A 95 -0.24 12.96 8.70
N ARG A 96 1.06 12.62 8.60
CA ARG A 96 1.79 12.58 7.33
C ARG A 96 1.17 11.59 6.33
N ALA A 97 0.78 10.40 6.81
CA ALA A 97 0.05 9.44 5.98
C ALA A 97 -1.32 9.97 5.55
N ALA A 98 -2.03 10.65 6.45
CA ALA A 98 -3.33 11.24 6.21
C ALA A 98 -3.31 12.34 5.14
N GLY A 99 -2.24 13.15 5.10
CA GLY A 99 -2.03 14.12 4.03
C GLY A 99 -1.67 13.51 2.67
N LEU A 100 -1.20 12.26 2.63
CA LEU A 100 -0.67 11.63 1.41
C LEU A 100 -1.65 10.64 0.77
N ALA A 101 -2.23 9.73 1.55
CA ALA A 101 -2.97 8.59 1.02
C ALA A 101 -4.24 9.01 0.25
N PRO A 102 -5.08 9.96 0.73
CA PRO A 102 -6.23 10.43 -0.03
C PRO A 102 -5.82 11.19 -1.29
N ARG A 103 -4.77 12.01 -1.23
CA ARG A 103 -4.23 12.73 -2.42
C ARG A 103 -3.74 11.79 -3.50
N LYS A 104 -3.20 10.63 -3.11
CA LYS A 104 -2.76 9.57 -4.04
C LYS A 104 -3.89 8.62 -4.47
N GLY A 105 -5.12 8.82 -3.99
CA GLY A 105 -6.26 7.95 -4.28
C GLY A 105 -6.15 6.55 -3.67
N ILE A 106 -5.33 6.36 -2.63
CA ILE A 106 -5.05 5.05 -2.03
C ILE A 106 -6.17 4.62 -1.08
N ALA A 107 -6.67 5.54 -0.27
CA ALA A 107 -7.70 5.27 0.73
C ALA A 107 -8.45 6.56 1.08
N ARG A 108 -9.71 6.41 1.51
CA ARG A 108 -10.46 7.45 2.25
C ARG A 108 -10.12 7.29 3.72
N LEU A 109 -9.86 8.38 4.43
CA LEU A 109 -9.38 8.32 5.82
C LEU A 109 -10.27 9.12 6.76
N THR A 110 -10.48 8.57 7.95
CA THR A 110 -11.04 9.28 9.11
C THR A 110 -10.03 9.22 10.26
N LEU A 111 -9.67 10.38 10.80
CA LEU A 111 -8.83 10.50 11.99
C LEU A 111 -9.71 10.60 13.23
N LEU A 112 -9.37 9.85 14.28
CA LEU A 112 -10.00 10.02 15.60
C LEU A 112 -9.10 10.87 16.50
N GLY A 113 -9.67 11.92 17.07
CA GLY A 113 -8.97 12.78 18.02
C GLY A 113 -9.57 14.18 18.07
N ASP A 114 -8.94 15.03 18.89
CA ASP A 114 -9.39 16.42 19.04
C ASP A 114 -9.07 17.23 17.76
N PRO A 115 -10.08 17.84 17.09
CA PRO A 115 -9.88 18.58 15.86
C PRO A 115 -8.90 19.75 15.98
N GLU A 116 -8.90 20.45 17.11
CA GLU A 116 -8.00 21.57 17.35
C GLU A 116 -6.55 21.10 17.47
N THR A 117 -6.32 20.02 18.20
CA THR A 117 -4.99 19.40 18.37
C THR A 117 -4.47 18.84 17.04
N ILE A 118 -5.32 18.14 16.28
CA ILE A 118 -4.97 17.63 14.94
C ILE A 118 -4.60 18.77 14.01
N ALA A 119 -5.39 19.85 13.98
CA ALA A 119 -5.09 21.03 13.15
C ALA A 119 -3.78 21.71 13.60
N LYS A 120 -3.56 21.86 14.91
CA LYS A 120 -2.34 22.47 15.47
C LYS A 120 -1.09 21.66 15.12
N LYS A 121 -1.15 20.33 15.15
CA LYS A 121 -0.04 19.45 14.78
C LYS A 121 0.15 19.33 13.27
N GLY A 122 -0.92 19.41 12.49
CA GLY A 122 -0.87 19.33 11.02
C GLY A 122 -0.28 20.59 10.35
N ARG A 123 -0.54 21.79 10.90
CA ARG A 123 -0.08 23.07 10.31
C ARG A 123 1.44 23.15 10.10
N PRO A 124 2.31 22.89 11.09
CA PRO A 124 3.76 22.95 10.90
C PRO A 124 4.30 21.97 9.85
N LEU A 125 3.56 20.89 9.57
CA LEU A 125 3.95 19.85 8.63
C LEU A 125 3.59 20.19 7.18
N GLY A 126 2.90 21.31 6.95
CA GLY A 126 2.45 21.72 5.61
C GLY A 126 1.47 20.72 4.96
N LEU A 127 0.75 19.95 5.77
CA LEU A 127 -0.13 18.88 5.30
C LEU A 127 -1.50 19.45 4.92
N ASP A 128 -1.99 19.03 3.76
CA ASP A 128 -3.38 19.26 3.35
C ASP A 128 -4.26 18.12 3.87
N LEU A 129 -5.04 18.40 4.92
CA LEU A 129 -5.99 17.47 5.53
C LEU A 129 -7.44 17.73 5.10
N SER A 130 -7.69 18.58 4.10
CA SER A 130 -9.04 18.94 3.64
C SER A 130 -9.87 17.74 3.14
N ARG A 131 -9.19 16.65 2.76
CA ARG A 131 -9.79 15.40 2.25
C ARG A 131 -9.94 14.33 3.32
N VAL A 132 -9.63 14.65 4.57
CA VAL A 132 -9.62 13.70 5.69
C VAL A 132 -10.71 14.13 6.66
N GLU A 133 -11.59 13.21 6.99
CA GLU A 133 -12.59 13.45 8.02
C GLU A 133 -11.92 13.40 9.40
N VAL A 134 -12.26 14.32 10.29
CA VAL A 134 -11.79 14.30 11.68
C VAL A 134 -13.01 14.12 12.58
N VAL A 135 -13.00 13.04 13.35
CA VAL A 135 -14.06 12.70 14.30
C VAL A 135 -13.51 12.87 15.71
N ASP A 136 -14.13 13.76 16.47
CA ASP A 136 -13.93 13.88 17.90
C ASP A 136 -14.77 12.80 18.63
N PRO A 137 -14.15 11.84 19.33
CA PRO A 137 -14.87 10.83 20.10
C PRO A 137 -15.88 11.44 21.10
N ALA A 138 -15.55 12.58 21.70
CA ALA A 138 -16.40 13.24 22.70
C ALA A 138 -17.65 13.90 22.11
N ARG A 139 -17.66 14.15 20.80
CA ARG A 139 -18.76 14.82 20.09
C ARG A 139 -19.36 13.94 18.99
N PHE A 140 -19.03 12.66 18.97
CA PHE A 140 -19.44 11.77 17.91
C PHE A 140 -20.94 11.45 17.99
N PRO A 141 -21.75 11.78 16.98
CA PRO A 141 -23.21 11.66 17.09
C PRO A 141 -23.72 10.23 17.31
N LYS A 142 -22.96 9.21 16.86
CA LYS A 142 -23.34 7.80 17.01
C LYS A 142 -22.74 7.15 18.27
N PHE A 143 -22.14 7.93 19.17
CA PHE A 143 -21.44 7.43 20.36
C PHE A 143 -22.34 6.52 21.22
N GLU A 144 -23.52 6.99 21.63
CA GLU A 144 -24.43 6.22 22.47
C GLU A 144 -24.93 4.94 21.78
N ARG A 145 -25.28 5.04 20.48
CA ARG A 145 -25.65 3.88 19.66
C ARG A 145 -24.54 2.83 19.64
N TYR A 146 -23.28 3.25 19.52
CA TYR A 146 -22.14 2.33 19.49
C TYR A 146 -21.91 1.69 20.86
N ALA A 147 -22.02 2.46 21.94
CA ALA A 147 -21.95 1.95 23.30
C ALA A 147 -23.06 0.93 23.58
N GLU A 148 -24.30 1.23 23.20
CA GLU A 148 -25.42 0.29 23.31
C GLU A 148 -25.15 -0.99 22.52
N ARG A 149 -24.69 -0.86 21.28
CA ARG A 149 -24.36 -2.02 20.46
C ARG A 149 -23.26 -2.88 21.10
N TYR A 150 -22.19 -2.25 21.59
CA TYR A 150 -21.11 -2.94 22.29
C TYR A 150 -21.62 -3.65 23.55
N TYR A 151 -22.46 -2.99 24.34
CA TYR A 151 -23.13 -3.59 25.50
C TYR A 151 -23.92 -4.83 25.10
N GLN A 152 -24.77 -4.78 24.06
CA GLN A 152 -25.52 -5.95 23.61
C GLN A 152 -24.61 -7.11 23.18
N LEU A 153 -23.48 -6.81 22.53
CA LEU A 153 -22.50 -7.81 22.12
C LEU A 153 -21.80 -8.48 23.30
N ARG A 154 -21.62 -7.77 24.43
CA ARG A 154 -20.74 -8.18 25.53
C ARG A 154 -21.44 -8.35 26.89
N ARG A 155 -22.75 -8.09 27.01
CA ARG A 155 -23.52 -8.24 28.26
C ARG A 155 -23.38 -9.61 28.90
N HIS A 156 -23.27 -10.67 28.09
CA HIS A 156 -23.08 -12.05 28.53
C HIS A 156 -21.70 -12.30 29.18
N LYS A 157 -20.75 -11.36 29.04
CA LYS A 157 -19.43 -11.35 29.69
C LYS A 157 -19.38 -10.42 30.91
N GLY A 158 -20.53 -9.91 31.37
CA GLY A 158 -20.61 -9.07 32.58
C GLY A 158 -20.30 -7.59 32.37
N ILE A 159 -20.23 -7.12 31.12
CA ILE A 159 -20.09 -5.68 30.82
C ILE A 159 -21.42 -4.97 31.13
N THR A 160 -21.37 -3.90 31.94
CA THR A 160 -22.51 -3.00 32.17
C THR A 160 -22.61 -1.94 31.08
N TYR A 161 -23.74 -1.23 31.01
CA TYR A 161 -23.92 -0.18 30.03
C TYR A 161 -22.97 1.01 30.28
N GLU A 162 -22.72 1.34 31.54
CA GLU A 162 -21.77 2.39 31.96
C GLU A 162 -20.35 2.03 31.51
N MET A 163 -19.93 0.78 31.72
CA MET A 163 -18.63 0.31 31.22
C MET A 163 -18.54 0.37 29.70
N ALA A 164 -19.64 0.13 28.98
CA ALA A 164 -19.66 0.23 27.53
C ALA A 164 -19.49 1.68 27.05
N LEU A 165 -20.07 2.66 27.75
CA LEU A 165 -19.86 4.09 27.49
C LEU A 165 -18.39 4.48 27.71
N ASP A 166 -17.80 4.06 28.83
CA ASP A 166 -16.39 4.34 29.14
C ASP A 166 -15.47 3.73 28.08
N LEU A 167 -15.73 2.47 27.68
CA LEU A 167 -14.97 1.80 26.63
C LEU A 167 -15.11 2.52 25.27
N MET A 168 -16.28 3.06 24.95
CA MET A 168 -16.52 3.76 23.69
C MET A 168 -15.75 5.09 23.59
N ALA A 169 -15.41 5.70 24.73
CA ALA A 169 -14.56 6.88 24.76
C ALA A 169 -13.12 6.60 24.29
N HIS A 170 -12.68 5.33 24.34
CA HIS A 170 -11.37 4.95 23.83
C HIS A 170 -11.37 4.86 22.30
N ARG A 171 -10.42 5.56 21.67
CA ARG A 171 -10.32 5.70 20.19
C ARG A 171 -10.23 4.36 19.46
N ASN A 172 -9.49 3.38 20.01
CA ASN A 172 -9.38 2.05 19.39
C ASN A 172 -10.72 1.28 19.44
N CYS A 173 -11.48 1.39 20.53
CA CYS A 173 -12.81 0.80 20.63
C CYS A 173 -13.79 1.48 19.67
N LEU A 174 -13.78 2.81 19.64
CA LEU A 174 -14.61 3.59 18.72
C LEU A 174 -14.31 3.23 17.26
N GLY A 175 -13.03 3.19 16.88
CA GLY A 175 -12.59 2.82 15.53
C GLY A 175 -13.00 1.39 15.16
N ALA A 176 -12.86 0.43 16.08
CA ALA A 176 -13.33 -0.93 15.85
C ALA A 176 -14.86 -1.01 15.68
N MET A 177 -15.63 -0.21 16.42
CA MET A 177 -17.09 -0.12 16.24
C MET A 177 -17.47 0.53 14.92
N MET A 178 -16.75 1.56 14.46
CA MET A 178 -16.98 2.14 13.13
C MET A 178 -16.84 1.07 12.03
N VAL A 179 -15.85 0.18 12.14
CA VAL A 179 -15.70 -0.94 11.20
C VAL A 179 -16.85 -1.93 11.31
N LEU A 180 -17.25 -2.30 12.53
CA LEU A 180 -18.33 -3.26 12.74
C LEU A 180 -19.68 -2.75 12.22
N GLU A 181 -19.98 -1.48 12.41
CA GLU A 181 -21.24 -0.85 12.00
C GLU A 181 -21.25 -0.43 10.52
N GLY A 182 -20.16 -0.65 9.79
CA GLY A 182 -20.04 -0.36 8.36
C GLY A 182 -19.75 1.10 8.02
N ASP A 183 -19.39 1.92 9.01
CA ASP A 183 -18.97 3.31 8.84
C ASP A 183 -17.52 3.42 8.32
N ALA A 184 -16.73 2.34 8.43
CA ALA A 184 -15.39 2.21 7.84
C ALA A 184 -15.17 0.77 7.34
N ASP A 185 -14.30 0.60 6.34
CA ASP A 185 -13.93 -0.71 5.78
C ASP A 185 -12.80 -1.39 6.58
N GLY A 186 -12.04 -0.62 7.35
CA GLY A 186 -10.93 -1.13 8.15
C GLY A 186 -10.36 -0.10 9.11
N MET A 187 -9.45 -0.55 9.98
CA MET A 187 -8.78 0.27 10.99
C MET A 187 -7.29 0.01 10.98
N VAL A 188 -6.47 1.06 11.15
CA VAL A 188 -5.02 0.96 11.36
C VAL A 188 -4.63 1.75 12.61
N SER A 189 -4.02 1.07 13.58
CA SER A 189 -3.57 1.60 14.86
C SER A 189 -2.27 0.90 15.30
N GLY A 190 -1.65 1.32 16.39
CA GLY A 190 -0.41 0.75 16.95
C GLY A 190 0.83 1.61 16.75
N ALA A 191 0.68 2.86 16.33
CA ALA A 191 1.75 3.85 16.30
C ALA A 191 2.12 4.32 17.72
N VAL A 192 1.11 4.49 18.59
CA VAL A 192 1.26 4.98 19.97
C VAL A 192 0.83 3.93 20.98
N HIS A 193 -0.20 3.15 20.67
CA HIS A 193 -0.73 2.12 21.56
C HIS A 193 0.05 0.81 21.43
N THR A 194 0.01 0.00 22.49
CA THR A 194 0.61 -1.33 22.44
C THR A 194 -0.15 -2.24 21.46
N THR A 195 0.52 -3.28 20.97
CA THR A 195 -0.11 -4.32 20.15
C THR A 195 -1.33 -4.93 20.86
N ALA A 196 -1.24 -5.13 22.18
CA ALA A 196 -2.35 -5.67 22.97
C ALA A 196 -3.56 -4.72 22.99
N ASP A 197 -3.34 -3.41 23.12
CA ASP A 197 -4.41 -2.40 23.16
C ASP A 197 -5.07 -2.18 21.79
N THR A 198 -4.37 -2.51 20.70
CA THR A 198 -4.92 -2.48 19.34
C THR A 198 -5.69 -3.76 19.01
N LEU A 199 -5.14 -4.92 19.39
CA LEU A 199 -5.73 -6.22 19.07
C LEU A 199 -6.95 -6.55 19.93
N ARG A 200 -6.97 -6.16 21.22
CA ARG A 200 -8.07 -6.50 22.13
C ARG A 200 -9.42 -5.98 21.62
N PRO A 201 -9.58 -4.69 21.26
CA PRO A 201 -10.85 -4.20 20.71
C PRO A 201 -11.21 -4.88 19.39
N ALA A 202 -10.24 -5.13 18.51
CA ALA A 202 -10.47 -5.82 17.24
C ALA A 202 -11.04 -7.23 17.44
N PHE A 203 -10.50 -8.00 18.39
CA PHE A 203 -10.99 -9.35 18.70
C PHE A 203 -12.34 -9.35 19.43
N GLU A 204 -12.56 -8.39 20.32
CA GLU A 204 -13.82 -8.32 21.08
C GLU A 204 -15.00 -7.87 20.23
N ILE A 205 -14.76 -6.96 19.28
CA ILE A 205 -15.80 -6.27 18.50
C ILE A 205 -16.01 -6.93 17.15
N ILE A 206 -14.96 -7.04 16.33
CA ILE A 206 -15.07 -7.49 14.94
C ILE A 206 -15.13 -9.02 14.86
N LYS A 207 -14.40 -9.70 15.76
CA LYS A 207 -14.24 -11.17 15.83
C LYS A 207 -13.64 -11.76 14.55
N THR A 208 -13.38 -13.07 14.58
CA THR A 208 -12.99 -13.84 13.41
C THR A 208 -14.21 -14.15 12.53
N ARG A 209 -13.95 -14.45 11.24
CA ARG A 209 -14.99 -15.01 10.37
C ARG A 209 -15.50 -16.34 10.91
N PRO A 210 -16.80 -16.66 10.75
CA PRO A 210 -17.33 -17.98 11.12
C PRO A 210 -16.50 -19.11 10.50
N GLY A 211 -16.17 -20.13 11.29
CA GLY A 211 -15.32 -21.25 10.89
C GLY A 211 -13.81 -21.04 11.12
N TYR A 212 -13.38 -19.84 11.54
CA TYR A 212 -11.98 -19.55 11.88
C TYR A 212 -11.89 -19.18 13.36
N GLY A 213 -11.16 -19.97 14.15
CA GLY A 213 -11.01 -19.74 15.60
C GLY A 213 -9.84 -18.82 15.98
N ILE A 214 -8.87 -18.64 15.08
CA ILE A 214 -7.59 -17.99 15.36
C ILE A 214 -7.31 -16.91 14.30
N VAL A 215 -6.67 -15.83 14.71
CA VAL A 215 -6.09 -14.84 13.80
C VAL A 215 -4.58 -15.03 13.76
N SER A 216 -4.02 -15.08 12.55
CA SER A 216 -2.58 -15.15 12.32
C SER A 216 -2.10 -13.84 11.71
N SER A 217 -0.92 -13.38 12.12
CA SER A 217 -0.22 -12.29 11.43
C SER A 217 0.50 -12.82 10.20
N VAL A 218 0.79 -11.94 9.24
CA VAL A 218 1.69 -12.26 8.12
C VAL A 218 2.69 -11.14 7.92
N PHE A 219 3.92 -11.50 7.56
CA PHE A 219 4.96 -10.57 7.14
C PHE A 219 5.32 -10.81 5.68
N PHE A 220 5.41 -9.72 4.91
CA PHE A 220 5.98 -9.75 3.56
C PHE A 220 7.49 -9.59 3.66
N MET A 221 8.24 -10.64 3.33
CA MET A 221 9.70 -10.62 3.29
C MET A 221 10.15 -10.21 1.89
N CYS A 222 10.54 -8.95 1.75
CA CYS A 222 10.96 -8.33 0.50
C CYS A 222 12.45 -8.58 0.20
N LEU A 223 12.78 -9.65 -0.51
CA LEU A 223 14.14 -9.92 -1.02
C LEU A 223 14.39 -9.19 -2.34
N LYS A 224 15.65 -9.14 -2.79
CA LYS A 224 16.06 -8.40 -4.01
C LYS A 224 15.24 -8.76 -5.25
N ASP A 225 14.89 -10.03 -5.41
CA ASP A 225 14.25 -10.59 -6.59
C ASP A 225 12.87 -11.21 -6.32
N ARG A 226 12.42 -11.30 -5.06
CA ARG A 226 11.15 -11.95 -4.71
C ARG A 226 10.57 -11.41 -3.41
N VAL A 227 9.26 -11.58 -3.26
CA VAL A 227 8.54 -11.33 -2.01
C VAL A 227 7.99 -12.65 -1.48
N LEU A 228 8.34 -13.00 -0.24
CA LEU A 228 7.81 -14.18 0.45
C LEU A 228 6.77 -13.75 1.49
N VAL A 229 5.85 -14.65 1.86
CA VAL A 229 4.87 -14.42 2.94
C VAL A 229 5.20 -15.37 4.08
N TYR A 230 5.49 -14.82 5.26
CA TYR A 230 5.75 -15.58 6.47
C TYR A 230 4.54 -15.45 7.39
N GLY A 231 3.98 -16.59 7.78
CA GLY A 231 2.78 -16.65 8.62
C GLY A 231 3.10 -16.77 10.11
N ASP A 232 2.25 -16.16 10.91
CA ASP A 232 2.13 -16.28 12.36
C ASP A 232 3.40 -15.95 13.16
N CYS A 233 4.04 -14.83 12.82
CA CYS A 233 5.28 -14.41 13.48
C CYS A 233 5.08 -13.42 14.64
N ALA A 234 3.84 -13.12 15.02
CA ALA A 234 3.56 -12.09 16.03
C ALA A 234 2.32 -12.31 16.91
N VAL A 235 1.41 -13.22 16.56
CA VAL A 235 0.12 -13.34 17.25
C VAL A 235 0.02 -14.65 18.02
N ASN A 236 0.43 -15.77 17.44
CA ASN A 236 0.34 -17.07 18.10
C ASN A 236 1.70 -17.55 18.63
N PRO A 237 1.93 -17.53 19.95
CA PRO A 237 3.18 -18.01 20.53
C PRO A 237 3.31 -19.53 20.49
N ASP A 238 2.21 -20.29 20.41
CA ASP A 238 2.23 -21.76 20.38
C ASP A 238 1.13 -22.31 19.44
N PRO A 239 1.39 -22.41 18.13
CA PRO A 239 0.42 -22.89 17.16
C PRO A 239 0.19 -24.41 17.30
N MET A 240 -0.99 -24.78 17.77
CA MET A 240 -1.45 -26.17 17.77
C MET A 240 -1.99 -26.60 16.40
N LEU A 241 -1.82 -27.88 16.05
CA LEU A 241 -2.52 -28.48 14.90
C LEU A 241 -4.03 -28.45 15.16
N SER A 242 -4.77 -27.68 14.37
CA SER A 242 -6.24 -27.73 14.38
C SER A 242 -6.71 -29.04 13.75
N SER A 243 -7.37 -29.90 14.53
CA SER A 243 -8.11 -31.08 14.08
C SER A 243 -9.33 -30.72 13.24
#